data_AF-A0AAV2SVW6-F1
#
_entry.id   AF-A0AAV2SVW6-F1
#
_cell.length_a   1.000
_cell.length_b   1.000
_cell.length_c   1.000
_cell.angle_alpha   90.00
_cell.angle_beta   90.00
_cell.angle_gamma   90.00
#
_symmetry.space_group_name_H-M   'P 1'
#
loop_
_entity.id
_entity.type
_entity.pdbx_description
1 polymer ?
#
loop_
_entity_poly.entity_id
_entity_poly.type
_entity_poly.pdbx_seq_one_letter_code
_entity_poly.pdbx_strand_id
1 'polypeptide(L)'
;MKTHLIALLYAVFTCSSTDGRQFLGPQNGSQDPVSNDAFNQNKVNVTQDSRHQPEYYGYERPCPNAEDIAPCVCTYDSEDTTMSLNCSAVESEDQLRQIFKSYFPFKNYRSFYIKNNNNIKVLESGVFNGISFERIDITYSNLEVIELHALDCCYETASEINVEVNRITSFPFHELSIFSKLSNFNIGYNSVSIILADAFNGLTALEGLQLYNNQANIVGTFI
;
A
#
# COMPACT_ATOMS: atom_id res chain seq x y z
N MET A 1 -34.89 -16.41 28.43
CA MET A 1 -34.00 -15.24 28.67
C MET A 1 -32.62 -15.73 29.08
N LYS A 2 -31.76 -16.07 28.11
CA LYS A 2 -30.31 -16.12 28.29
C LYS A 2 -29.69 -15.67 26.98
N THR A 3 -29.19 -14.46 27.02
CA THR A 3 -28.52 -13.71 25.97
C THR A 3 -27.31 -14.51 25.49
N HIS A 4 -27.27 -14.89 24.22
CA HIS A 4 -26.03 -15.31 23.58
C HIS A 4 -25.19 -14.05 23.37
N LEU A 5 -24.16 -13.88 24.21
CA LEU A 5 -23.03 -13.03 23.91
C LEU A 5 -22.38 -13.60 22.65
N ILE A 6 -22.67 -13.00 21.50
CA ILE A 6 -21.78 -13.08 20.35
C ILE A 6 -20.56 -12.25 20.74
N ALA A 7 -19.53 -12.92 21.23
CA ALA A 7 -18.19 -12.36 21.27
C ALA A 7 -17.72 -12.23 19.82
N LEU A 8 -18.05 -11.10 19.19
CA LEU A 8 -17.30 -10.63 18.03
C LEU A 8 -15.90 -10.33 18.54
N LEU A 9 -15.01 -11.31 18.39
CA LEU A 9 -13.58 -11.07 18.41
C LEU A 9 -13.32 -10.06 17.31
N TYR A 10 -13.23 -8.79 17.69
CA TYR A 10 -12.41 -7.81 16.99
C TYR A 10 -10.97 -8.30 17.11
N ALA A 11 -10.61 -9.30 16.32
CA ALA A 11 -9.22 -9.55 16.02
C ALA A 11 -8.74 -8.26 15.37
N VAL A 12 -7.90 -7.52 16.08
CA VAL A 12 -7.09 -6.47 15.47
C VAL A 12 -6.22 -7.22 14.46
N PHE A 13 -6.68 -7.29 13.21
CA PHE A 13 -5.89 -7.83 12.11
C PHE A 13 -4.77 -6.83 11.88
N THR A 14 -3.69 -6.98 12.65
CA THR A 14 -2.47 -6.23 12.38
C THR A 14 -1.96 -6.74 11.05
N CYS A 15 -1.98 -5.89 10.02
CA CYS A 15 -1.25 -6.11 8.78
C CYS A 15 0.17 -6.54 9.15
N SER A 16 0.46 -7.82 8.95
CA SER A 16 1.70 -8.45 9.40
C SER A 16 2.56 -8.71 8.18
N SER A 17 3.75 -8.12 8.15
CA SER A 17 4.81 -8.55 7.25
C SER A 17 5.08 -10.03 7.52
N THR A 18 4.98 -10.86 6.49
CA THR A 18 5.26 -12.31 6.59
C THR A 18 6.74 -12.59 6.90
N ASP A 19 7.60 -11.58 6.85
CA ASP A 19 9.02 -11.68 7.22
C ASP A 19 9.30 -11.13 8.63
N GLY A 20 9.46 -12.04 9.58
CA GLY A 20 9.93 -11.78 10.95
C GLY A 20 11.44 -11.54 11.07
N ARG A 21 12.08 -10.82 10.12
CA ARG A 21 13.50 -10.43 10.25
C ARG A 21 13.61 -9.04 10.85
N GLN A 22 13.82 -8.99 12.17
CA GLN A 22 14.36 -7.81 12.84
C GLN A 22 15.78 -7.54 12.29
N PHE A 23 15.93 -6.56 11.41
CA PHE A 23 17.24 -5.98 11.14
C PHE A 23 17.60 -5.07 12.33
N LEU A 24 18.47 -5.58 13.18
CA LEU A 24 19.12 -4.80 14.23
C LEU A 24 19.96 -3.72 13.57
N GLY A 25 19.52 -2.47 13.67
CA GLY A 25 20.39 -1.32 13.42
C GLY A 25 21.58 -1.33 14.39
N PRO A 26 22.74 -0.77 14.00
CA PRO A 26 23.94 -0.82 14.84
C PRO A 26 23.71 -0.04 16.14
N GLN A 27 23.80 -0.75 17.26
CA GLN A 27 23.80 -0.19 18.61
C GLN A 27 25.16 0.47 18.88
N ASN A 28 25.14 1.76 19.19
CA ASN A 28 26.29 2.47 19.74
C ASN A 28 26.58 1.99 21.17
N GLY A 29 27.86 1.73 21.47
CA GLY A 29 28.37 1.81 22.84
C GLY A 29 29.52 0.88 23.18
N SER A 30 30.75 1.38 23.05
CA SER A 30 31.80 1.26 24.08
C SER A 30 33.07 2.00 23.64
N GLN A 31 33.57 2.89 24.51
CA GLN A 31 34.76 3.72 24.35
C GLN A 31 36.08 2.95 24.59
N ASP A 32 37.17 3.57 24.11
CA ASP A 32 38.59 3.50 24.54
C ASP A 32 39.58 2.95 23.49
N PRO A 33 40.88 3.36 23.48
CA PRO A 33 41.37 4.69 23.11
C PRO A 33 42.49 4.67 22.03
N VAL A 34 42.87 5.87 21.59
CA VAL A 34 43.88 6.29 20.59
C VAL A 34 45.16 5.43 20.41
N SER A 35 45.54 5.10 19.17
CA SER A 35 46.94 5.21 18.68
C SER A 35 47.06 5.36 17.15
N ASN A 36 47.99 6.22 16.73
CA ASN A 36 48.30 6.67 15.37
C ASN A 36 49.08 5.64 14.49
N ASP A 37 49.25 6.05 13.22
CA ASP A 37 50.22 5.60 12.18
C ASP A 37 49.73 4.47 11.25
N ALA A 38 49.88 4.46 9.92
CA ALA A 38 50.51 5.36 8.95
C ALA A 38 50.19 4.89 7.49
N PHE A 39 50.13 5.83 6.53
CA PHE A 39 50.30 5.69 5.06
C PHE A 39 49.24 4.85 4.27
N ASN A 40 48.73 5.27 3.10
CA ASN A 40 49.43 5.85 1.95
C ASN A 40 48.51 6.70 1.06
N GLN A 41 49.16 7.63 0.39
CA GLN A 41 48.68 8.75 -0.43
C GLN A 41 48.18 8.28 -1.80
N ASN A 42 47.06 8.84 -2.26
CA ASN A 42 46.86 9.11 -3.69
C ASN A 42 46.39 10.56 -3.83
N LYS A 43 47.29 11.37 -4.42
CA LYS A 43 47.09 12.78 -4.72
C LYS A 43 46.08 12.93 -5.87
N VAL A 44 44.95 13.57 -5.61
CA VAL A 44 44.19 14.29 -6.63
C VAL A 44 44.40 15.78 -6.35
N ASN A 45 45.12 16.45 -7.23
CA ASN A 45 45.29 17.89 -7.20
C ASN A 45 43.95 18.55 -7.56
N VAL A 46 43.29 19.19 -6.60
CA VAL A 46 42.21 20.15 -6.87
C VAL A 46 42.73 21.53 -6.49
N THR A 47 42.96 22.34 -7.51
CA THR A 47 43.21 23.78 -7.39
C THR A 47 42.03 24.44 -6.66
N GLN A 48 42.35 25.25 -5.66
CA GLN A 48 41.41 26.04 -4.86
C GLN A 48 40.53 26.92 -5.76
N ASP A 49 39.22 26.70 -5.75
CA ASP A 49 38.23 27.76 -5.95
C ASP A 49 37.35 27.85 -4.70
N SER A 50 37.56 28.92 -3.96
CA SER A 50 36.92 29.24 -2.70
C SER A 50 35.54 29.83 -2.94
N ARG A 51 34.53 28.96 -3.08
CA ARG A 51 33.09 29.18 -2.79
C ARG A 51 32.38 27.84 -2.64
N HIS A 52 32.57 27.15 -1.51
CA HIS A 52 31.72 26.02 -1.13
C HIS A 52 31.14 26.29 0.26
N GLN A 53 29.82 26.54 0.29
CA GLN A 53 29.02 26.35 1.49
C GLN A 53 29.06 24.85 1.85
N PRO A 54 28.97 24.47 3.14
CA PRO A 54 28.76 23.08 3.48
C PRO A 54 27.39 22.65 2.97
N GLU A 55 27.36 21.76 1.98
CA GLU A 55 26.11 21.19 1.48
C GLU A 55 25.44 20.38 2.60
N TYR A 56 24.24 20.83 2.95
CA TYR A 56 23.33 20.19 3.89
C TYR A 56 22.86 18.87 3.26
N TYR A 57 23.43 17.74 3.66
CA TYR A 57 22.97 16.41 3.22
C TYR A 57 21.54 16.16 3.72
N GLY A 58 20.56 16.53 2.89
CA GLY A 58 19.16 16.24 3.09
C GLY A 58 18.88 14.75 2.86
N TYR A 59 18.19 14.12 3.80
CA TYR A 59 17.67 12.76 3.64
C TYR A 59 16.59 12.77 2.53
N GLU A 60 16.96 12.44 1.29
CA GLU A 60 15.97 12.01 0.28
C GLU A 60 15.24 10.80 0.84
N ARG A 61 13.91 10.84 0.93
CA ARG A 61 13.10 9.65 1.27
C ARG A 61 13.24 8.67 0.10
N PRO A 62 13.99 7.56 0.20
CA PRO A 62 14.24 6.77 -0.99
C PRO A 62 13.03 5.90 -1.26
N CYS A 63 12.56 5.98 -2.50
CA CYS A 63 11.88 4.86 -3.12
C CYS A 63 12.69 3.55 -2.91
N PRO A 64 12.02 2.39 -2.93
CA PRO A 64 12.72 1.10 -2.97
C PRO A 64 13.69 1.05 -4.16
N ASN A 65 14.63 0.10 -4.13
CA ASN A 65 15.50 -0.14 -5.27
C ASN A 65 14.63 -0.48 -6.50
N ALA A 66 14.80 0.28 -7.58
CA ALA A 66 13.99 0.16 -8.80
C ALA A 66 14.10 -1.22 -9.47
N GLU A 67 15.24 -1.90 -9.35
CA GLU A 67 15.42 -3.26 -9.90
C GLU A 67 14.62 -4.30 -9.11
N ASP A 68 14.55 -4.14 -7.78
CA ASP A 68 13.84 -5.07 -6.90
C ASP A 68 12.31 -4.98 -7.04
N ILE A 69 11.81 -3.80 -7.43
CA ILE A 69 10.37 -3.55 -7.61
C ILE A 69 9.93 -3.51 -9.07
N ALA A 70 10.82 -3.76 -10.03
CA ALA A 70 10.48 -3.74 -11.44
C ALA A 70 9.36 -4.77 -11.76
N PRO A 71 8.35 -4.41 -12.59
CA PRO A 71 8.26 -3.21 -13.41
C PRO A 71 7.50 -2.04 -12.73
N CYS A 72 7.26 -2.11 -11.42
CA CYS A 72 6.66 -0.98 -10.71
C CYS A 72 7.63 0.20 -10.65
N VAL A 73 7.09 1.42 -10.77
CA VAL A 73 7.83 2.67 -10.66
C VAL A 73 7.37 3.39 -9.41
N CYS A 74 8.31 3.63 -8.49
CA CYS A 74 8.08 4.50 -7.34
C CYS A 74 8.49 5.93 -7.68
N THR A 75 7.64 6.90 -7.35
CA THR A 75 7.93 8.34 -7.47
C THR A 75 7.83 9.01 -6.12
N TYR A 76 8.73 9.96 -5.86
CA TYR A 76 8.71 10.82 -4.66
C TYR A 76 8.39 12.24 -5.08
N ASP A 77 7.37 12.82 -4.45
CA ASP A 77 7.02 14.23 -4.57
C ASP A 77 7.62 14.99 -3.38
N SER A 78 8.53 15.91 -3.65
CA SER A 78 9.22 16.69 -2.63
C SER A 78 8.37 17.82 -2.04
N GLU A 79 7.33 18.29 -2.73
CA GLU A 79 6.47 19.37 -2.25
C GLU A 79 5.54 18.85 -1.16
N ASP A 80 4.89 17.71 -1.43
CA ASP A 80 3.96 17.08 -0.49
C ASP A 80 4.66 16.02 0.39
N THR A 81 5.95 15.76 0.18
CA THR A 81 6.75 14.71 0.84
C THR A 81 6.14 13.31 0.73
N THR A 82 5.45 13.04 -0.38
CA THR A 82 4.68 11.79 -0.57
C THR A 82 5.30 10.86 -1.59
N MET A 83 5.03 9.56 -1.46
CA MET A 83 5.48 8.55 -2.42
C MET A 83 4.28 7.90 -3.10
N SER A 84 4.43 7.60 -4.39
CA SER A 84 3.43 6.85 -5.16
C SER A 84 4.08 5.67 -5.85
N LEU A 85 3.34 4.56 -5.96
CA LEU A 85 3.79 3.35 -6.62
C LEU A 85 2.88 3.03 -7.81
N ASN A 86 3.43 3.04 -9.01
CA ASN A 86 2.74 2.66 -10.23
C ASN A 86 3.17 1.25 -10.65
N CYS A 87 2.25 0.29 -10.56
CA CYS A 87 2.44 -1.11 -10.91
C CYS A 87 1.65 -1.53 -12.16
N SER A 88 1.28 -0.57 -13.02
CA SER A 88 0.46 -0.83 -14.21
C SER A 88 1.08 -1.84 -15.18
N ALA A 89 2.40 -1.97 -15.19
CA ALA A 89 3.16 -2.85 -16.09
C ALA A 89 3.36 -4.28 -15.56
N VAL A 90 2.83 -4.63 -14.38
CA VAL A 90 2.99 -5.97 -13.81
C VAL A 90 2.31 -7.02 -14.71
N GLU A 91 2.98 -8.16 -14.89
CA GLU A 91 2.60 -9.21 -15.84
C GLU A 91 1.92 -10.42 -15.20
N SER A 92 1.96 -10.54 -13.87
CA SER A 92 1.28 -11.62 -13.14
C SER A 92 1.07 -11.29 -11.66
N GLU A 93 0.11 -11.96 -11.05
CA GLU A 93 -0.17 -11.89 -9.60
C GLU A 93 1.06 -12.31 -8.79
N ASP A 94 1.76 -13.35 -9.25
CA ASP A 94 3.04 -13.81 -8.68
C ASP A 94 4.11 -12.70 -8.69
N GLN A 95 4.22 -11.95 -9.78
CA GLN A 95 5.17 -10.83 -9.89
C GLN A 95 4.79 -9.70 -8.92
N LEU A 96 3.49 -9.36 -8.82
CA LEU A 96 3.01 -8.37 -7.85
C LEU A 96 3.37 -8.76 -6.42
N ARG A 97 3.08 -10.00 -6.05
CA ARG A 97 3.39 -10.56 -4.73
C ARG A 97 4.89 -10.57 -4.44
N GLN A 98 5.73 -10.88 -5.44
CA GLN A 98 7.18 -10.85 -5.27
C GLN A 98 7.72 -9.43 -5.09
N ILE A 99 7.16 -8.45 -5.78
CA ILE A 99 7.52 -7.03 -5.62
C ILE A 99 7.29 -6.60 -4.18
N PHE A 100 6.13 -6.91 -3.59
CA PHE A 100 5.83 -6.56 -2.19
C PHE A 100 6.59 -7.38 -1.13
N LYS A 101 7.34 -8.41 -1.53
CA LYS A 101 8.33 -9.10 -0.67
C LYS A 101 9.71 -8.44 -0.67
N SER A 102 9.95 -7.49 -1.58
CA SER A 102 11.21 -6.75 -1.62
C SER A 102 11.37 -5.79 -0.44
N TYR A 103 12.54 -5.18 -0.31
CA TYR A 103 12.80 -4.21 0.74
C TYR A 103 12.21 -2.84 0.39
N PHE A 104 11.21 -2.43 1.17
CA PHE A 104 10.64 -1.08 1.15
C PHE A 104 11.19 -0.26 2.34
N PRO A 105 11.96 0.82 2.09
CA PRO A 105 12.52 1.67 3.15
C PRO A 105 11.46 2.34 4.03
N PHE A 106 10.28 2.60 3.46
CA PHE A 106 9.12 3.17 4.13
C PHE A 106 7.87 2.33 3.82
N LYS A 107 6.90 2.36 4.73
CA LYS A 107 5.72 1.50 4.66
C LYS A 107 4.44 2.23 4.25
N ASN A 108 4.39 3.55 4.40
CA ASN A 108 3.21 4.34 4.06
C ASN A 108 3.43 5.11 2.76
N TYR A 109 2.57 4.88 1.79
CA TYR A 109 2.57 5.54 0.50
C TYR A 109 1.28 6.34 0.35
N ARG A 110 1.34 7.42 -0.42
CA ARG A 110 0.14 8.17 -0.76
C ARG A 110 -0.71 7.37 -1.74
N SER A 111 -0.11 6.87 -2.82
CA SER A 111 -0.91 6.23 -3.86
C SER A 111 -0.33 4.93 -4.41
N PHE A 112 -1.22 3.98 -4.69
CA PHE A 112 -0.96 2.78 -5.48
C PHE A 112 -1.81 2.82 -6.74
N TYR A 113 -1.19 2.60 -7.91
CA TYR A 113 -1.87 2.61 -9.20
C TYR A 113 -1.61 1.36 -10.02
N ILE A 114 -2.67 0.76 -10.55
CA ILE A 114 -2.63 -0.20 -11.67
C ILE A 114 -3.66 0.27 -12.70
N LYS A 115 -3.21 0.73 -13.86
CA LYS A 115 -4.07 1.24 -14.94
C LYS A 115 -3.84 0.49 -16.24
N ASN A 116 -4.91 0.23 -17.00
CA ASN A 116 -4.82 -0.44 -18.29
C ASN A 116 -4.11 -1.81 -18.23
N ASN A 117 -4.22 -2.51 -17.10
CA ASN A 117 -3.58 -3.79 -16.90
C ASN A 117 -4.53 -4.95 -17.24
N ASN A 118 -4.07 -5.85 -18.10
CA ASN A 118 -4.88 -6.98 -18.56
C ASN A 118 -4.49 -8.33 -17.93
N ASN A 119 -3.47 -8.33 -17.06
CA ASN A 119 -2.82 -9.55 -16.56
C ASN A 119 -3.23 -9.89 -15.12
N ILE A 120 -3.52 -8.88 -14.30
CA ILE A 120 -3.94 -9.07 -12.90
C ILE A 120 -5.46 -9.24 -12.86
N LYS A 121 -5.90 -10.39 -12.35
CA LYS A 121 -7.32 -10.73 -12.20
C LYS A 121 -7.73 -10.81 -10.74
N VAL A 122 -6.80 -11.17 -9.87
CA VAL A 122 -7.02 -11.33 -8.44
C VAL A 122 -6.06 -10.41 -7.69
N LEU A 123 -6.60 -9.60 -6.79
CA LEU A 123 -5.80 -8.96 -5.75
C LEU A 123 -5.81 -9.90 -4.54
N GLU A 124 -4.72 -10.64 -4.38
CA GLU A 124 -4.60 -11.72 -3.38
C GLU A 124 -4.60 -11.19 -1.93
N SER A 125 -5.06 -12.03 -1.00
CA SER A 125 -4.99 -11.77 0.44
C SER A 125 -3.57 -11.38 0.88
N GLY A 126 -3.44 -10.28 1.61
CA GLY A 126 -2.16 -9.81 2.17
C GLY A 126 -1.10 -9.40 1.14
N VAL A 127 -1.48 -9.14 -0.12
CA VAL A 127 -0.53 -8.84 -1.22
C VAL A 127 0.42 -7.69 -0.91
N PHE A 128 -0.01 -6.69 -0.11
CA PHE A 128 0.82 -5.52 0.20
C PHE A 128 1.85 -5.75 1.31
N ASN A 129 1.81 -6.88 2.02
CA ASN A 129 2.87 -7.33 2.93
C ASN A 129 3.48 -6.24 3.83
N GLY A 130 2.65 -5.48 4.54
CA GLY A 130 3.13 -4.41 5.42
C GLY A 130 3.15 -3.01 4.81
N ILE A 131 2.85 -2.86 3.52
CA ILE A 131 2.77 -1.57 2.82
C ILE A 131 1.33 -1.07 2.82
N SER A 132 1.15 0.19 3.17
CA SER A 132 -0.14 0.86 3.25
C SER A 132 -0.23 2.00 2.24
N PHE A 133 -1.46 2.29 1.80
CA PHE A 133 -1.75 3.33 0.82
C PHE A 133 -2.90 4.22 1.30
N GLU A 134 -2.84 5.51 1.00
CA GLU A 134 -3.96 6.45 1.22
C GLU A 134 -4.96 6.40 0.05
N ARG A 135 -4.47 6.23 -1.17
CA ARG A 135 -5.24 6.12 -2.40
C ARG A 135 -4.90 4.83 -3.14
N ILE A 136 -5.91 4.02 -3.42
CA ILE A 136 -5.79 2.80 -4.21
C ILE A 136 -6.61 3.00 -5.48
N ASP A 137 -5.95 3.00 -6.63
CA ASP A 137 -6.58 3.24 -7.93
C ASP A 137 -6.17 2.14 -8.92
N ILE A 138 -7.04 1.14 -9.05
CA ILE A 138 -6.90 0.03 -9.99
C ILE A 138 -8.00 0.16 -11.03
N THR A 139 -7.77 0.90 -12.11
CA THR A 139 -8.83 1.29 -13.06
C THR A 139 -8.54 0.84 -14.48
N TYR A 140 -9.59 0.72 -15.31
CA TYR A 140 -9.49 0.33 -16.72
C TYR A 140 -8.70 -0.97 -16.92
N SER A 141 -8.85 -1.93 -16.01
CA SER A 141 -8.07 -3.16 -15.97
C SER A 141 -8.98 -4.39 -16.04
N ASN A 142 -8.42 -5.61 -15.97
CA ASN A 142 -9.18 -6.87 -15.98
C ASN A 142 -9.33 -7.48 -14.58
N LEU A 143 -9.33 -6.68 -13.51
CA LEU A 143 -9.48 -7.21 -12.15
C LEU A 143 -10.87 -7.86 -12.01
N GLU A 144 -10.91 -9.11 -11.54
CA GLU A 144 -12.11 -9.94 -11.39
C GLU A 144 -12.47 -10.17 -9.91
N VAL A 145 -11.47 -10.24 -9.02
CA VAL A 145 -11.63 -10.55 -7.60
C VAL A 145 -10.70 -9.67 -6.76
N ILE A 146 -11.23 -9.11 -5.68
CA ILE A 146 -10.44 -8.66 -4.53
C ILE A 146 -10.71 -9.66 -3.42
N GLU A 147 -9.67 -10.33 -2.93
CA GLU A 147 -9.82 -11.33 -1.87
C GLU A 147 -10.02 -10.68 -0.50
N LEU A 148 -10.54 -11.46 0.44
CA LEU A 148 -10.55 -11.12 1.86
C LEU A 148 -9.13 -10.77 2.31
N HIS A 149 -8.97 -9.72 3.11
CA HIS A 149 -7.68 -9.24 3.62
C HIS A 149 -6.67 -8.81 2.55
N ALA A 150 -7.07 -8.62 1.29
CA ALA A 150 -6.17 -8.07 0.28
C ALA A 150 -5.75 -6.62 0.59
N LEU A 151 -6.60 -5.89 1.34
CA LEU A 151 -6.42 -4.47 1.68
C LEU A 151 -6.23 -4.22 3.19
N ASP A 152 -5.87 -5.24 3.97
CA ASP A 152 -5.76 -5.17 5.43
C ASP A 152 -4.77 -4.12 5.93
N CYS A 153 -3.65 -3.96 5.23
CA CYS A 153 -2.65 -2.94 5.48
C CYS A 153 -3.14 -1.51 5.27
N CYS A 154 -4.28 -1.35 4.60
CA CYS A 154 -4.82 -0.06 4.22
C CYS A 154 -6.03 0.36 5.06
N TYR A 155 -6.53 -0.47 5.99
CA TYR A 155 -7.73 -0.15 6.79
C TYR A 155 -7.63 1.18 7.55
N GLU A 156 -6.45 1.51 8.08
CA GLU A 156 -6.23 2.75 8.85
C GLU A 156 -5.69 3.93 8.03
N THR A 157 -5.41 3.72 6.74
CA THR A 157 -4.75 4.74 5.89
C THR A 157 -5.57 5.13 4.68
N ALA A 158 -6.27 4.20 4.03
CA ALA A 158 -6.96 4.46 2.79
C ALA A 158 -8.15 5.41 3.01
N SER A 159 -8.10 6.54 2.31
CA SER A 159 -9.21 7.49 2.16
C SER A 159 -9.94 7.31 0.84
N GLU A 160 -9.28 6.76 -0.18
CA GLU A 160 -9.87 6.53 -1.50
C GLU A 160 -9.56 5.13 -2.04
N ILE A 161 -10.60 4.42 -2.45
CA ILE A 161 -10.52 3.17 -3.20
C ILE A 161 -11.32 3.34 -4.48
N ASN A 162 -10.62 3.35 -5.61
CA ASN A 162 -11.19 3.40 -6.94
C ASN A 162 -10.79 2.15 -7.73
N VAL A 163 -11.78 1.31 -8.02
CA VAL A 163 -11.63 0.09 -8.82
C VAL A 163 -12.58 0.09 -10.03
N GLU A 164 -12.92 1.28 -10.51
CA GLU A 164 -13.83 1.49 -11.63
C GLU A 164 -13.31 0.89 -12.95
N VAL A 165 -14.24 0.45 -13.81
CA VAL A 165 -13.95 -0.07 -15.15
C VAL A 165 -13.03 -1.30 -15.07
N ASN A 166 -13.52 -2.31 -14.35
CA ASN A 166 -12.90 -3.63 -14.25
C ASN A 166 -13.93 -4.71 -14.57
N ARG A 167 -13.67 -5.96 -14.16
CA ARG A 167 -14.55 -7.11 -14.31
C ARG A 167 -14.89 -7.72 -12.95
N ILE A 168 -14.90 -6.91 -11.89
CA ILE A 168 -15.01 -7.39 -10.52
C ILE A 168 -16.35 -8.07 -10.34
N THR A 169 -16.32 -9.34 -9.94
CA THR A 169 -17.49 -10.15 -9.59
C THR A 169 -17.57 -10.40 -8.09
N SER A 170 -16.44 -10.32 -7.38
CA SER A 170 -16.32 -10.54 -5.94
C SER A 170 -15.48 -9.45 -5.27
N PHE A 171 -16.02 -8.86 -4.21
CA PHE A 171 -15.37 -7.84 -3.38
C PHE A 171 -15.75 -8.07 -1.90
N PRO A 172 -14.83 -7.91 -0.93
CA PRO A 172 -15.08 -8.19 0.48
C PRO A 172 -15.80 -7.01 1.16
N PHE A 173 -17.04 -6.72 0.75
CA PHE A 173 -17.79 -5.54 1.21
C PHE A 173 -17.87 -5.38 2.74
N HIS A 174 -17.96 -6.48 3.48
CA HIS A 174 -18.03 -6.45 4.95
C HIS A 174 -16.77 -5.85 5.60
N GLU A 175 -15.62 -5.89 4.93
CA GLU A 175 -14.37 -5.26 5.41
C GLU A 175 -14.39 -3.74 5.24
N LEU A 176 -15.28 -3.16 4.41
CA LEU A 176 -15.37 -1.71 4.26
C LEU A 176 -15.61 -1.01 5.59
N SER A 177 -16.44 -1.61 6.45
CA SER A 177 -16.74 -1.12 7.80
C SER A 177 -15.50 -0.94 8.71
N ILE A 178 -14.39 -1.59 8.38
CA ILE A 178 -13.13 -1.52 9.13
C ILE A 178 -12.32 -0.28 8.74
N PHE A 179 -12.53 0.27 7.53
CA PHE A 179 -11.75 1.42 7.07
C PHE A 179 -12.12 2.69 7.84
N SER A 180 -11.19 3.19 8.66
CA SER A 180 -11.43 4.32 9.56
C SER A 180 -11.43 5.69 8.84
N LYS A 181 -10.86 5.75 7.64
CA LYS A 181 -10.66 6.99 6.86
C LYS A 181 -11.30 7.00 5.49
N LEU A 182 -11.93 5.91 5.05
CA LEU A 182 -12.45 5.77 3.69
C LEU A 182 -13.57 6.79 3.45
N SER A 183 -13.27 7.83 2.67
CA SER A 183 -14.20 8.88 2.29
C SER A 183 -14.77 8.66 0.89
N ASN A 184 -14.04 7.97 0.02
CA ASN A 184 -14.43 7.79 -1.38
C ASN A 184 -14.25 6.33 -1.81
N PHE A 185 -15.37 5.69 -2.18
CA PHE A 185 -15.37 4.33 -2.72
C PHE A 185 -16.07 4.28 -4.08
N ASN A 186 -15.34 3.86 -5.11
CA ASN A 186 -15.86 3.68 -6.46
C ASN A 186 -15.54 2.28 -6.98
N ILE A 187 -16.60 1.52 -7.28
CA ILE A 187 -16.56 0.20 -7.94
C ILE A 187 -17.48 0.20 -9.15
N GLY A 188 -17.75 1.36 -9.76
CA GLY A 188 -18.58 1.50 -10.94
C GLY A 188 -18.03 0.75 -12.17
N TYR A 189 -18.90 0.46 -13.14
CA TYR A 189 -18.56 -0.33 -14.34
C TYR A 189 -17.83 -1.65 -14.01
N ASN A 190 -18.47 -2.46 -13.16
CA ASN A 190 -18.00 -3.80 -12.80
C ASN A 190 -19.14 -4.82 -12.97
N SER A 191 -18.95 -6.06 -12.52
CA SER A 191 -19.93 -7.15 -12.62
C SER A 191 -20.35 -7.67 -11.24
N VAL A 192 -20.34 -6.81 -10.22
CA VAL A 192 -20.79 -7.19 -8.88
C VAL A 192 -22.28 -7.46 -8.93
N SER A 193 -22.68 -8.65 -8.47
CA SER A 193 -24.08 -9.12 -8.56
C SER A 193 -24.81 -9.13 -7.22
N ILE A 194 -24.08 -9.15 -6.10
CA ILE A 194 -24.65 -9.18 -4.74
C ILE A 194 -23.93 -8.14 -3.90
N ILE A 195 -24.71 -7.26 -3.26
CA ILE A 195 -24.24 -6.36 -2.21
C ILE A 195 -25.15 -6.59 -1.01
N LEU A 196 -24.57 -6.91 0.15
CA LEU A 196 -25.34 -7.11 1.37
C LEU A 196 -25.93 -5.78 1.86
N ALA A 197 -27.12 -5.81 2.45
CA ALA A 197 -27.80 -4.59 2.91
C ALA A 197 -26.98 -3.79 3.96
N ASP A 198 -26.15 -4.47 4.73
CA ASP A 198 -25.26 -3.92 5.76
C ASP A 198 -23.82 -3.69 5.28
N ALA A 199 -23.55 -3.87 3.98
CA ALA A 199 -22.21 -3.75 3.37
C ALA A 199 -21.49 -2.42 3.67
N PHE A 200 -22.23 -1.37 3.98
CA PHE A 200 -21.70 -0.02 4.21
C PHE A 200 -21.93 0.46 5.66
N ASN A 201 -22.45 -0.38 6.54
CA ASN A 201 -22.60 -0.04 7.95
C ASN A 201 -21.22 0.19 8.58
N GLY A 202 -21.09 1.24 9.40
CA GLY A 202 -19.82 1.57 10.07
C GLY A 202 -18.88 2.47 9.25
N LEU A 203 -19.16 2.74 7.97
CA LEU A 203 -18.42 3.71 7.16
C LEU A 203 -18.74 5.16 7.54
N THR A 204 -18.24 5.61 8.69
CA THR A 204 -18.57 6.94 9.25
C THR A 204 -17.93 8.10 8.51
N ALA A 205 -16.86 7.87 7.75
CA ALA A 205 -16.13 8.89 7.00
C ALA A 205 -16.57 9.00 5.53
N LEU A 206 -17.48 8.12 5.05
CA LEU A 206 -17.82 8.02 3.63
C LEU A 206 -18.62 9.24 3.15
N GLU A 207 -18.07 9.93 2.16
CA GLU A 207 -18.67 11.09 1.50
C GLU A 207 -19.14 10.75 0.07
N GLY A 208 -18.44 9.83 -0.61
CA GLY A 208 -18.72 9.43 -1.98
C GLY A 208 -18.79 7.92 -2.15
N LEU A 209 -19.95 7.42 -2.62
CA LEU A 209 -20.19 6.02 -2.95
C LEU A 209 -20.66 5.88 -4.41
N GLN A 210 -19.90 5.15 -5.22
CA GLN A 210 -20.18 4.96 -6.64
C GLN A 210 -20.26 3.46 -6.97
N LEU A 211 -21.48 2.99 -7.26
CA LEU A 211 -21.79 1.58 -7.58
C LEU A 211 -22.40 1.40 -8.99
N TYR A 212 -22.48 2.47 -9.78
CA TYR A 212 -23.23 2.50 -11.04
C TYR A 212 -22.69 1.50 -12.07
N ASN A 213 -23.56 1.04 -12.97
CA ASN A 213 -23.22 0.07 -14.02
C ASN A 213 -22.59 -1.22 -13.49
N ASN A 214 -23.07 -1.69 -12.33
CA ASN A 214 -22.95 -3.07 -11.86
C ASN A 214 -24.25 -3.83 -12.13
N GLN A 215 -24.23 -5.15 -11.92
CA GLN A 215 -25.40 -6.02 -12.00
C GLN A 215 -25.98 -6.31 -10.59
N ALA A 216 -25.74 -5.40 -9.64
CA ALA A 216 -25.91 -5.67 -8.22
C ALA A 216 -27.38 -5.74 -7.82
N ASN A 217 -27.77 -6.84 -7.20
CA ASN A 217 -28.96 -6.94 -6.37
C ASN A 217 -28.57 -6.68 -4.92
N ILE A 218 -29.26 -5.76 -4.25
CA ILE A 218 -29.11 -5.59 -2.81
C ILE A 218 -29.83 -6.75 -2.13
N VAL A 219 -29.08 -7.57 -1.38
CA VAL A 219 -29.60 -8.76 -0.70
C VAL A 219 -29.52 -8.55 0.80
N GLY A 220 -30.65 -8.65 1.48
CA GLY A 220 -30.72 -8.51 2.93
C GLY A 220 -32.04 -7.90 3.39
N THR A 221 -32.28 -7.95 4.69
CA THR A 221 -33.43 -7.28 5.32
C THR A 221 -32.93 -5.99 5.95
N PHE A 222 -33.58 -4.87 5.65
CA PHE A 222 -33.40 -3.64 6.41
C PHE A 222 -34.07 -3.87 7.77
N ILE A 223 -33.28 -4.08 8.82
CA ILE A 223 -33.78 -4.21 10.20
C ILE A 223 -33.39 -2.97 10.98
#